data_AF-A0A959NJ81-F1
#
_entry.id   AF-A0A959NJ81-F1
#
_cell.length_a   1.000
_cell.length_b   1.000
_cell.length_c   1.000
_cell.angle_alpha   90.00
_cell.angle_beta   90.00
_cell.angle_gamma   90.00
#
_symmetry.space_group_name_H-M   'P 1'
#
loop_
_entity.id
_entity.type
_entity.pdbx_description
1 polymer ?
#
loop_
_entity_poly.entity_id
_entity_poly.type
_entity_poly.pdbx_seq_one_letter_code
_entity_poly.pdbx_strand_id
1 'polypeptide(L)'
;MKVQLIFILVIFSLLAYNCNNQSNVEESKKITQNEAQQLEAQKDSNKIRIEALSDTIGQLKEQKSLIEKKTAESEVFSIVKNSFFDHVIIGTNNLNKSSTLFTNLGFLVKEGNKHKNGITNSFVEFIDGSEIELMEVDNPTDELSKEYGNLINANKYGLQFAVRVDEINKLKSSFSQLNKGFTELSVNNTYNTLSSKNINSELPIFFIQYNSENNNVLTNHKNKAKRISAIWISTKDIKQTAKELVNFGFDAIDNYKIPEATGKVIRFKNNNFEIILIESDKYEISGITILVEDIKIIKNTVKSNLSTDFIEQNRGKVNCIILKPEITKSIWLEFLEIQN
;
A
#
# COMPACT_ATOMS: atom_id res chain seq x y z
N MET A 1 -51.39 -91.62 -47.47
CA MET A 1 -49.93 -91.53 -47.23
C MET A 1 -49.27 -90.23 -47.69
N LYS A 2 -49.48 -89.71 -48.91
CA LYS A 2 -48.81 -88.46 -49.38
C LYS A 2 -49.16 -87.19 -48.58
N VAL A 3 -50.38 -87.07 -48.06
CA VAL A 3 -50.83 -85.89 -47.27
C VAL A 3 -50.22 -85.85 -45.86
N GLN A 4 -49.99 -87.01 -45.22
CA GLN A 4 -49.36 -87.08 -43.90
C GLN A 4 -47.88 -86.68 -43.93
N LEU A 5 -47.16 -87.02 -45.00
CA LEU A 5 -45.74 -86.69 -45.13
C LEU A 5 -45.51 -85.18 -45.30
N ILE A 6 -46.39 -84.50 -46.05
CA ILE A 6 -46.36 -83.04 -46.21
C ILE A 6 -46.65 -82.34 -44.87
N PHE A 7 -47.61 -82.84 -44.09
CA PHE A 7 -47.95 -82.28 -42.79
C PHE A 7 -46.79 -82.40 -41.78
N ILE A 8 -46.09 -83.54 -41.78
CA ILE A 8 -44.88 -83.74 -40.95
C ILE A 8 -43.76 -82.79 -41.38
N LEU A 9 -43.50 -82.64 -42.68
CA LEU A 9 -42.48 -81.72 -43.18
C LEU A 9 -42.78 -80.24 -42.85
N VAL A 10 -44.03 -79.82 -42.91
CA VAL A 10 -44.46 -78.46 -42.49
C VAL A 10 -44.28 -78.25 -40.99
N ILE A 11 -44.62 -79.24 -40.16
CA ILE A 11 -44.40 -79.18 -38.70
C ILE A 11 -42.91 -79.09 -38.37
N PHE A 12 -42.07 -79.91 -39.01
CA PHE A 12 -40.61 -79.84 -38.82
C PHE A 12 -40.02 -78.51 -39.30
N SER A 13 -40.53 -77.97 -40.41
CA SER A 13 -40.07 -76.67 -40.92
C SER A 13 -40.48 -75.52 -39.98
N LEU A 14 -41.69 -75.57 -39.42
CA LEU A 14 -42.17 -74.61 -38.40
C LEU A 14 -41.40 -74.73 -37.09
N LEU A 15 -41.11 -75.95 -36.63
CA LEU A 15 -40.30 -76.19 -35.42
C LEU A 15 -38.86 -75.72 -35.62
N ALA A 16 -38.24 -76.00 -36.77
CA ALA A 16 -36.91 -75.51 -37.11
C ALA A 16 -36.86 -73.98 -37.22
N TYR A 17 -37.87 -73.36 -37.83
CA TYR A 17 -38.01 -71.90 -37.88
C TYR A 17 -38.19 -71.29 -36.49
N ASN A 18 -38.99 -71.92 -35.62
CA ASN A 18 -39.21 -71.44 -34.26
C ASN A 18 -37.96 -71.58 -33.37
N CYS A 19 -37.22 -72.68 -33.49
CA CYS A 19 -35.92 -72.85 -32.82
C CYS A 19 -34.89 -71.82 -33.31
N ASN A 20 -34.82 -71.54 -34.61
CA ASN A 20 -33.90 -70.52 -35.14
C ASN A 20 -34.27 -69.10 -34.65
N ASN A 21 -35.58 -68.79 -34.59
CA ASN A 21 -36.05 -67.52 -34.03
C ASN A 21 -35.79 -67.39 -32.53
N GLN A 22 -35.94 -68.47 -31.75
CA GLN A 22 -35.61 -68.43 -30.32
C GLN A 22 -34.10 -68.20 -30.09
N SER A 23 -33.24 -68.86 -30.86
CA SER A 23 -31.78 -68.62 -30.81
C SER A 23 -31.42 -67.18 -31.14
N ASN A 24 -32.00 -66.62 -32.22
CA ASN A 24 -31.77 -65.22 -32.62
C ASN A 24 -32.26 -64.22 -31.56
N VAL A 25 -33.38 -64.51 -30.89
CA VAL A 25 -33.92 -63.66 -29.80
C VAL A 25 -33.04 -63.72 -28.56
N GLU A 26 -32.51 -64.88 -28.19
CA GLU A 26 -31.60 -65.00 -27.05
C GLU A 26 -30.24 -64.33 -27.31
N GLU A 27 -29.70 -64.47 -28.52
CA GLU A 27 -28.47 -63.78 -28.92
C GLU A 27 -28.65 -62.26 -28.93
N SER A 28 -29.75 -61.76 -29.50
CA SER A 28 -30.11 -60.34 -29.46
C SER A 28 -30.23 -59.81 -28.03
N LYS A 29 -30.88 -60.56 -27.11
CA LYS A 29 -30.97 -60.18 -25.69
C LYS A 29 -29.60 -60.11 -25.02
N LYS A 30 -28.70 -61.05 -25.31
CA LYS A 30 -27.33 -61.04 -24.77
C LYS A 30 -26.54 -59.84 -25.28
N ILE A 31 -26.66 -59.51 -26.56
CA ILE A 31 -26.03 -58.31 -27.14
C ILE A 31 -26.54 -57.06 -26.43
N THR A 32 -27.85 -56.89 -26.30
CA THR A 32 -28.44 -55.72 -25.61
C THR A 32 -28.02 -55.64 -24.13
N GLN A 33 -27.94 -56.76 -23.42
CA GLN A 33 -27.47 -56.78 -22.03
C GLN A 33 -25.99 -56.37 -21.92
N ASN A 34 -25.14 -56.88 -22.82
CA ASN A 34 -23.72 -56.52 -22.85
C ASN A 34 -23.54 -55.04 -23.19
N GLU A 35 -24.28 -54.51 -24.17
CA GLU A 35 -24.26 -53.08 -24.51
C GLU A 35 -24.73 -52.21 -23.33
N ALA A 36 -25.80 -52.60 -22.64
CA ALA A 36 -26.28 -51.88 -21.46
C ALA A 36 -25.25 -51.88 -20.33
N GLN A 37 -24.57 -53.00 -20.07
CA GLN A 37 -23.48 -53.08 -19.09
C GLN A 37 -22.29 -52.21 -19.48
N GLN A 38 -21.91 -52.19 -20.77
CA GLN A 38 -20.84 -51.33 -21.27
C GLN A 38 -21.19 -49.84 -21.12
N LEU A 39 -22.44 -49.46 -21.42
CA LEU A 39 -22.92 -48.08 -21.26
C LEU A 39 -22.93 -47.64 -19.79
N GLU A 40 -23.36 -48.50 -18.87
CA GLU A 40 -23.34 -48.16 -17.43
C GLU A 40 -21.90 -48.04 -16.91
N ALA A 41 -21.00 -48.96 -17.30
CA ALA A 41 -19.59 -48.85 -16.95
C ALA A 41 -18.93 -47.58 -17.54
N GLN A 42 -19.29 -47.20 -18.76
CA GLN A 42 -18.82 -45.95 -19.38
C GLN A 42 -19.36 -44.72 -18.64
N LYS A 43 -20.62 -44.75 -18.21
CA LYS A 43 -21.24 -43.68 -17.42
C LYS A 43 -20.56 -43.52 -16.06
N ASP A 44 -20.28 -44.61 -15.35
CA ASP A 44 -19.54 -44.58 -14.09
C ASP A 44 -18.11 -44.07 -14.28
N SER A 45 -17.42 -44.53 -15.33
CA SER A 45 -16.10 -44.02 -15.70
C SER A 45 -16.11 -42.52 -16.02
N ASN A 46 -17.14 -42.04 -16.72
CA ASN A 46 -17.30 -40.63 -17.03
C ASN A 46 -17.59 -39.80 -15.78
N LYS A 47 -18.39 -40.32 -14.84
CA LYS A 47 -18.66 -39.66 -13.56
C LYS A 47 -17.38 -39.45 -12.75
N ILE A 48 -16.56 -40.50 -12.60
CA ILE A 48 -15.26 -40.41 -11.91
C ILE A 48 -14.36 -39.37 -12.59
N ARG A 49 -14.33 -39.36 -13.93
CA ARG A 49 -13.56 -38.38 -14.70
C ARG A 49 -14.05 -36.95 -14.49
N ILE A 50 -15.36 -36.73 -14.43
CA ILE A 50 -15.96 -35.41 -14.18
C ILE A 50 -15.59 -34.92 -12.77
N GLU A 51 -15.68 -35.78 -11.76
CA GLU A 51 -15.27 -35.45 -10.38
C GLU A 51 -13.78 -35.06 -10.32
N ALA A 52 -12.90 -35.86 -10.92
CA ALA A 52 -11.47 -35.55 -10.99
C ALA A 52 -11.15 -34.24 -11.74
N LEU A 53 -11.88 -33.95 -12.83
CA LEU A 53 -11.75 -32.67 -13.56
C LEU A 53 -12.23 -31.49 -12.72
N SER A 54 -13.33 -31.65 -11.97
CA SER A 54 -13.84 -30.63 -11.06
C SER A 54 -12.81 -30.28 -9.98
N ASP A 55 -12.20 -31.29 -9.36
CA ASP A 55 -11.14 -31.11 -8.37
C ASP A 55 -9.91 -30.39 -8.97
N THR A 56 -9.50 -30.80 -10.18
CA THR A 56 -8.40 -30.17 -10.91
C THR A 56 -8.70 -28.69 -11.19
N ILE A 57 -9.92 -28.36 -11.62
CA ILE A 57 -10.35 -26.97 -11.84
C ILE A 57 -10.30 -26.17 -10.53
N GLY A 58 -10.70 -26.78 -9.40
CA GLY A 58 -10.58 -26.17 -8.07
C GLY A 58 -9.13 -25.80 -7.73
N GLN A 59 -8.21 -26.75 -7.89
CA GLN A 59 -6.78 -26.53 -7.64
C GLN A 59 -6.17 -25.45 -8.54
N LEU A 60 -6.53 -25.45 -9.84
CA LEU A 60 -6.05 -24.43 -10.78
C LEU A 60 -6.57 -23.03 -10.44
N LYS A 61 -7.81 -22.90 -9.93
CA LYS A 61 -8.34 -21.61 -9.45
C LYS A 61 -7.58 -21.09 -8.24
N GLU A 62 -7.24 -21.97 -7.29
CA GLU A 62 -6.44 -21.60 -6.11
C GLU A 62 -5.02 -21.17 -6.51
N GLN A 63 -4.36 -21.94 -7.38
CA GLN A 63 -3.03 -21.60 -7.88
C GLN A 63 -3.02 -20.27 -8.64
N LYS A 64 -4.03 -20.03 -9.50
CA LYS A 64 -4.18 -18.76 -10.20
C LYS A 64 -4.30 -17.60 -9.21
N SER A 65 -5.16 -17.72 -8.19
CA SER A 65 -5.32 -16.69 -7.17
C SER A 65 -4.02 -16.40 -6.40
N LEU A 66 -3.23 -17.43 -6.09
CA LEU A 66 -1.93 -17.27 -5.44
C LEU A 66 -0.92 -16.54 -6.34
N ILE A 67 -0.89 -16.85 -7.64
CA ILE A 67 -0.02 -16.19 -8.62
C ILE A 67 -0.42 -14.72 -8.80
N GLU A 68 -1.71 -14.43 -8.90
CA GLU A 68 -2.23 -13.05 -8.97
C GLU A 68 -1.83 -12.25 -7.74
N LYS A 69 -2.00 -12.83 -6.54
CA LYS A 69 -1.57 -12.20 -5.29
C LYS A 69 -0.07 -11.90 -5.26
N LYS A 70 0.79 -12.86 -5.63
CA LYS A 70 2.25 -12.65 -5.67
C LYS A 70 2.67 -11.62 -6.71
N THR A 71 2.00 -11.60 -7.85
CA THR A 71 2.20 -10.57 -8.89
C THR A 71 1.87 -9.20 -8.32
N ALA A 72 0.71 -9.03 -7.70
CA ALA A 72 0.31 -7.77 -7.07
C ALA A 72 1.28 -7.34 -5.94
N GLU A 73 1.75 -8.26 -5.09
CA GLU A 73 2.77 -7.98 -4.08
C GLU A 73 4.07 -7.48 -4.72
N SER A 74 4.54 -8.14 -5.78
CA SER A 74 5.73 -7.73 -6.52
C SER A 74 5.59 -6.37 -7.20
N GLU A 75 4.40 -6.03 -7.68
CA GLU A 75 4.12 -4.72 -8.29
C GLU A 75 4.16 -3.61 -7.26
N VAL A 76 3.45 -3.77 -6.13
CA VAL A 76 3.50 -2.81 -5.01
C VAL A 76 4.95 -2.60 -4.56
N PHE A 77 5.68 -3.69 -4.33
CA PHE A 77 7.08 -3.66 -3.94
C PHE A 77 7.90 -2.86 -4.95
N SER A 78 7.81 -3.16 -6.25
CA SER A 78 8.61 -2.50 -7.28
C SER A 78 8.29 -1.01 -7.41
N ILE A 79 7.01 -0.63 -7.35
CA ILE A 79 6.58 0.77 -7.48
C ILE A 79 7.10 1.59 -6.29
N VAL A 80 6.90 1.10 -5.07
CA VAL A 80 7.27 1.84 -3.85
C VAL A 80 8.77 1.75 -3.55
N LYS A 81 9.48 0.71 -4.01
CA LYS A 81 10.94 0.65 -3.94
C LYS A 81 11.61 1.84 -4.63
N ASN A 82 11.01 2.30 -5.73
CA ASN A 82 11.52 3.37 -6.58
C ASN A 82 10.79 4.71 -6.40
N SER A 83 9.84 4.79 -5.49
CA SER A 83 9.06 6.00 -5.24
C SER A 83 9.87 7.07 -4.51
N PHE A 84 9.41 8.31 -4.58
CA PHE A 84 10.04 9.46 -3.94
C PHE A 84 9.19 9.95 -2.77
N PHE A 85 9.84 10.50 -1.75
CA PHE A 85 9.14 11.30 -0.77
C PHE A 85 8.62 12.56 -1.45
N ASP A 86 7.33 12.86 -1.28
CA ASP A 86 6.73 14.05 -1.88
C ASP A 86 6.53 15.13 -0.82
N HIS A 87 5.63 14.91 0.13
CA HIS A 87 5.42 15.87 1.21
C HIS A 87 4.98 15.24 2.52
N VAL A 88 5.15 15.99 3.61
CA VAL A 88 4.51 15.71 4.90
C VAL A 88 3.50 16.81 5.22
N ILE A 89 2.33 16.41 5.71
CA ILE A 89 1.30 17.30 6.20
C ILE A 89 1.47 17.44 7.72
N ILE A 90 1.78 18.67 8.16
CA ILE A 90 1.89 19.04 9.56
C ILE A 90 0.74 19.99 9.91
N GLY A 91 -0.20 19.48 10.69
CA GLY A 91 -1.30 20.25 11.26
C GLY A 91 -0.82 21.30 12.28
N THR A 92 -1.55 22.40 12.39
CA THR A 92 -1.31 23.45 13.38
C THR A 92 -2.61 24.12 13.82
N ASN A 93 -2.61 24.60 15.07
CA ASN A 93 -3.69 25.42 15.64
C ASN A 93 -3.60 26.90 15.22
N ASN A 94 -2.50 27.31 14.58
CA ASN A 94 -2.31 28.68 14.11
C ASN A 94 -1.29 28.71 12.96
N LEU A 95 -1.78 28.80 11.72
CA LEU A 95 -0.91 28.74 10.54
C LEU A 95 0.15 29.84 10.53
N ASN A 96 -0.23 31.08 10.88
CA ASN A 96 0.68 32.22 10.89
C ASN A 96 1.84 32.05 11.88
N LYS A 97 1.56 31.53 13.09
CA LYS A 97 2.61 31.25 14.08
C LYS A 97 3.55 30.15 13.62
N SER A 98 3.03 29.08 13.02
CA SER A 98 3.84 28.00 12.45
C SER A 98 4.70 28.52 11.29
N SER A 99 4.14 29.26 10.34
CA SER A 99 4.90 29.87 9.24
C SER A 99 5.99 30.82 9.73
N THR A 100 5.70 31.60 10.78
CA THR A 100 6.71 32.46 11.44
C THR A 100 7.83 31.63 12.07
N LEU A 101 7.49 30.54 12.75
CA LEU A 101 8.48 29.63 13.34
C LEU A 101 9.41 29.03 12.29
N PHE A 102 8.87 28.52 11.18
CA PHE A 102 9.68 27.99 10.08
C PHE A 102 10.53 29.09 9.41
N THR A 103 10.00 30.30 9.26
CA THR A 103 10.78 31.46 8.80
C THR A 103 11.94 31.78 9.75
N ASN A 104 11.71 31.73 11.06
CA ASN A 104 12.74 31.93 12.09
C ASN A 104 13.80 30.82 12.10
N LEU A 105 13.43 29.61 11.69
CA LEU A 105 14.36 28.50 11.42
C LEU A 105 15.15 28.66 10.11
N GLY A 106 14.92 29.75 9.36
CA GLY A 106 15.65 30.07 8.14
C GLY A 106 15.07 29.44 6.87
N PHE A 107 13.86 28.89 6.92
CA PHE A 107 13.14 28.42 5.74
C PHE A 107 12.53 29.60 4.96
N LEU A 108 12.31 29.36 3.67
CA LEU A 108 11.41 30.19 2.87
C LEU A 108 10.03 29.54 2.95
N VAL A 109 9.05 30.25 3.48
CA VAL A 109 7.67 29.77 3.57
C VAL A 109 6.85 30.47 2.50
N LYS A 110 6.15 29.68 1.68
CA LYS A 110 5.24 30.17 0.63
C LYS A 110 3.81 30.02 1.12
N GLU A 111 3.03 31.09 1.00
CA GLU A 111 1.59 31.02 1.30
C GLU A 111 0.89 30.08 0.30
N GLY A 112 0.02 29.23 0.84
CA GLY A 112 -0.81 28.33 0.06
C GLY A 112 -2.19 28.91 -0.22
N ASN A 113 -3.19 28.03 -0.32
CA ASN A 113 -4.56 28.40 -0.64
C ASN A 113 -5.49 28.17 0.55
N LYS A 114 -6.53 29.01 0.63
CA LYS A 114 -7.72 28.72 1.45
C LYS A 114 -8.70 27.88 0.62
N HIS A 115 -8.88 26.62 1.02
CA HIS A 115 -9.79 25.68 0.39
C HIS A 115 -11.23 25.93 0.83
N LYS A 116 -12.20 25.55 -0.03
CA LYS A 116 -13.64 25.71 0.26
C LYS A 116 -14.11 24.89 1.46
N ASN A 117 -13.38 23.85 1.84
CA ASN A 117 -13.73 22.95 2.92
C ASN A 117 -13.15 23.35 4.29
N GLY A 118 -12.56 24.55 4.38
CA GLY A 118 -12.03 25.10 5.63
C GLY A 118 -10.53 24.90 5.84
N ILE A 119 -9.87 24.11 4.99
CA ILE A 119 -8.42 23.91 5.06
C ILE A 119 -7.71 25.16 4.54
N THR A 120 -6.67 25.62 5.23
CA THR A 120 -5.72 26.62 4.72
C THR A 120 -4.30 26.08 4.90
N ASN A 121 -3.43 26.27 3.90
CA ASN A 121 -2.08 25.73 3.93
C ASN A 121 -0.97 26.75 3.64
N SER A 122 0.26 26.37 3.97
CA SER A 122 1.51 27.05 3.60
C SER A 122 2.59 25.99 3.36
N PHE A 123 3.56 26.29 2.51
CA PHE A 123 4.52 25.31 2.02
C PHE A 123 5.96 25.72 2.35
N VAL A 124 6.78 24.73 2.70
CA VAL A 124 8.24 24.81 2.65
C VAL A 124 8.71 23.83 1.58
N GLU A 125 8.97 24.35 0.38
CA GLU A 125 9.42 23.57 -0.78
C GLU A 125 10.95 23.42 -0.76
N PHE A 126 11.46 22.23 -1.03
CA PHE A 126 12.89 21.90 -1.06
C PHE A 126 13.44 21.75 -2.48
N ILE A 127 14.78 21.73 -2.62
CA ILE A 127 15.45 21.69 -3.93
C ILE A 127 15.22 20.39 -4.70
N ASP A 128 14.94 19.29 -4.00
CA ASP A 128 14.63 17.99 -4.61
C ASP A 128 13.14 17.80 -4.92
N GLY A 129 12.33 18.84 -4.70
CA GLY A 129 10.89 18.84 -4.89
C GLY A 129 10.11 18.22 -3.73
N SER A 130 10.76 17.78 -2.64
CA SER A 130 10.03 17.47 -1.41
C SER A 130 9.47 18.72 -0.76
N GLU A 131 8.43 18.61 0.08
CA GLU A 131 7.88 19.77 0.80
C GLU A 131 7.31 19.43 2.19
N ILE A 132 7.22 20.47 3.04
CA ILE A 132 6.39 20.46 4.25
C ILE A 132 5.15 21.27 3.95
N GLU A 133 3.98 20.64 4.03
CA GLU A 133 2.69 21.32 4.04
C GLU A 133 2.27 21.62 5.48
N LEU A 134 2.29 22.89 5.87
CA LEU A 134 1.70 23.36 7.11
C LEU A 134 0.20 23.57 6.89
N MET A 135 -0.64 22.98 7.74
CA MET A 135 -2.08 22.94 7.53
C MET A 135 -2.85 23.41 8.77
N GLU A 136 -3.78 24.34 8.58
CA GLU A 136 -4.78 24.73 9.57
C GLU A 136 -6.17 24.40 9.04
N VAL A 137 -7.09 24.06 9.96
CA VAL A 137 -8.49 23.76 9.63
C VAL A 137 -9.40 24.72 10.38
N ASP A 138 -10.14 25.52 9.62
CA ASP A 138 -11.13 26.46 10.13
C ASP A 138 -12.49 26.20 9.47
N ASN A 139 -13.54 25.96 10.27
CA ASN A 139 -14.89 25.64 9.79
C ASN A 139 -14.95 24.44 8.81
N PRO A 140 -14.59 23.21 9.26
CA PRO A 140 -14.54 22.04 8.38
C PRO A 140 -15.92 21.63 7.86
N THR A 141 -16.08 21.47 6.55
CA THR A 141 -17.39 21.18 5.93
C THR A 141 -17.55 19.74 5.42
N ASP A 142 -16.47 19.07 5.03
CA ASP A 142 -16.48 17.68 4.53
C ASP A 142 -15.90 16.69 5.57
N GLU A 143 -15.93 15.40 5.26
CA GLU A 143 -15.43 14.36 6.19
C GLU A 143 -13.92 14.47 6.43
N LEU A 144 -13.15 14.73 5.36
CA LEU A 144 -11.69 14.83 5.41
C LEU A 144 -11.24 16.01 6.29
N SER A 145 -11.78 17.21 6.07
CA SER A 145 -11.42 18.38 6.85
C SER A 145 -11.88 18.28 8.31
N LYS A 146 -13.01 17.59 8.57
CA LYS A 146 -13.42 17.27 9.96
C LYS A 146 -12.43 16.34 10.63
N GLU A 147 -11.96 15.31 9.93
CA GLU A 147 -10.98 14.38 10.47
C GLU A 147 -9.65 15.07 10.79
N TYR A 148 -9.12 15.89 9.87
CA TYR A 148 -7.92 16.71 10.15
C TYR A 148 -8.14 17.68 11.31
N GLY A 149 -9.27 18.38 11.36
CA GLY A 149 -9.60 19.29 12.45
C GLY A 149 -9.65 18.57 13.80
N ASN A 150 -10.24 17.38 13.85
CA ASN A 150 -10.30 16.55 15.07
C ASN A 150 -8.90 16.14 15.55
N LEU A 151 -8.01 15.74 14.64
CA LEU A 151 -6.62 15.37 14.97
C LEU A 151 -5.84 16.58 15.51
N ILE A 152 -5.93 17.73 14.84
CA ILE A 152 -5.28 18.98 15.26
C ILE A 152 -5.78 19.42 16.64
N ASN A 153 -7.09 19.39 16.88
CA ASN A 153 -7.70 19.72 18.18
C ASN A 153 -7.27 18.75 19.29
N ALA A 154 -6.93 17.51 18.94
CA ALA A 154 -6.36 16.51 19.85
C ALA A 154 -4.84 16.64 20.03
N ASN A 155 -4.23 17.72 19.51
CA ASN A 155 -2.78 17.97 19.50
C ASN A 155 -1.97 16.88 18.76
N LYS A 156 -2.57 16.26 17.73
CA LYS A 156 -1.89 15.35 16.81
C LYS A 156 -1.55 16.10 15.53
N TYR A 157 -0.31 16.56 15.44
CA TYR A 157 0.12 17.48 14.38
C TYR A 157 0.75 16.78 13.18
N GLY A 158 1.36 15.61 13.34
CA GLY A 158 1.82 14.83 12.18
C GLY A 158 0.66 14.06 11.56
N LEU A 159 0.12 14.54 10.44
CA LEU A 159 -1.15 14.07 9.90
C LEU A 159 -0.95 12.91 8.91
N GLN A 160 -0.31 13.16 7.76
CA GLN A 160 0.01 12.17 6.73
C GLN A 160 1.26 12.57 5.97
N PHE A 161 1.82 11.63 5.21
CA PHE A 161 2.85 11.94 4.22
C PHE A 161 2.52 11.29 2.88
N ALA A 162 2.91 11.98 1.82
CA ALA A 162 2.72 11.60 0.44
C ALA A 162 3.97 10.93 -0.12
N VAL A 163 3.75 9.88 -0.90
CA VAL A 163 4.78 9.19 -1.66
C VAL A 163 4.47 9.31 -3.15
N ARG A 164 5.37 9.94 -3.90
CA ARG A 164 5.23 10.14 -5.34
C ARG A 164 5.54 8.86 -6.09
N VAL A 165 4.61 8.45 -6.94
CA VAL A 165 4.69 7.24 -7.77
C VAL A 165 4.35 7.55 -9.23
N ASP A 166 4.94 6.80 -10.15
CA ASP A 166 4.71 6.98 -11.59
C ASP A 166 3.58 6.09 -12.14
N GLU A 167 3.16 5.07 -11.39
CA GLU A 167 2.19 4.05 -11.82
C GLU A 167 0.99 3.94 -10.84
N ILE A 168 0.30 5.04 -10.50
CA ILE A 168 -0.74 5.04 -9.45
C ILE A 168 -1.92 4.11 -9.76
N ASN A 169 -2.30 3.96 -11.03
CA ASN A 169 -3.38 3.10 -11.45
C ASN A 169 -3.05 1.61 -11.29
N LYS A 170 -1.79 1.25 -11.56
CA LYS A 170 -1.28 -0.11 -11.32
C LYS A 170 -1.25 -0.38 -9.82
N LEU A 171 -0.69 0.56 -9.04
CA LEU A 171 -0.67 0.48 -7.59
C LEU A 171 -2.07 0.28 -6.98
N LYS A 172 -3.07 1.03 -7.46
CA LYS A 172 -4.48 0.86 -7.09
C LYS A 172 -4.98 -0.55 -7.40
N SER A 173 -4.74 -1.05 -8.62
CA SER A 173 -5.16 -2.40 -9.02
C SER A 173 -4.54 -3.47 -8.11
N SER A 174 -3.23 -3.37 -7.86
CA SER A 174 -2.51 -4.28 -6.99
C SER A 174 -3.05 -4.22 -5.55
N PHE A 175 -3.29 -3.02 -4.98
CA PHE A 175 -3.89 -2.91 -3.65
C PHE A 175 -5.31 -3.49 -3.57
N SER A 176 -6.13 -3.31 -4.59
CA SER A 176 -7.46 -3.95 -4.66
C SER A 176 -7.36 -5.48 -4.69
N GLN A 177 -6.43 -6.05 -5.48
CA GLN A 177 -6.20 -7.50 -5.51
C GLN A 177 -5.71 -8.06 -4.17
N LEU A 178 -4.96 -7.26 -3.41
CA LEU A 178 -4.45 -7.61 -2.08
C LEU A 178 -5.45 -7.32 -0.94
N ASN A 179 -6.65 -6.80 -1.26
CA ASN A 179 -7.63 -6.33 -0.28
C ASN A 179 -7.01 -5.35 0.74
N LYS A 180 -6.18 -4.42 0.26
CA LYS A 180 -5.56 -3.37 1.06
C LYS A 180 -6.44 -2.11 1.02
N GLY A 181 -6.45 -1.35 2.13
CA GLY A 181 -7.36 -0.22 2.33
C GLY A 181 -7.13 1.02 1.45
N PHE A 182 -6.17 1.00 0.53
CA PHE A 182 -5.84 2.11 -0.38
C PHE A 182 -6.71 2.07 -1.62
N THR A 183 -7.97 2.51 -1.50
CA THR A 183 -8.95 2.39 -2.58
C THR A 183 -9.52 3.73 -3.06
N GLU A 184 -9.26 4.81 -2.33
CA GLU A 184 -9.82 6.13 -2.63
C GLU A 184 -8.92 6.85 -3.63
N LEU A 185 -9.29 6.73 -4.91
CA LEU A 185 -8.64 7.44 -5.99
C LEU A 185 -9.34 8.79 -6.22
N SER A 186 -8.68 9.89 -5.87
CA SER A 186 -9.10 11.23 -6.27
C SER A 186 -8.31 11.65 -7.50
N VAL A 187 -9.03 12.06 -8.56
CA VAL A 187 -8.46 12.44 -9.87
C VAL A 187 -8.81 13.89 -10.14
N ASN A 188 -7.82 14.71 -10.46
CA ASN A 188 -8.02 16.04 -11.00
C ASN A 188 -7.05 16.30 -12.16
N ASN A 189 -7.07 17.51 -12.73
CA ASN A 189 -6.24 17.83 -13.90
C ASN A 189 -4.74 17.87 -13.60
N THR A 190 -4.34 18.09 -12.34
CA THR A 190 -2.96 18.28 -11.91
C THR A 190 -2.34 17.02 -11.34
N TYR A 191 -3.10 16.25 -10.56
CA TYR A 191 -2.61 15.06 -9.87
C TYR A 191 -3.73 14.06 -9.59
N ASN A 192 -3.30 12.83 -9.33
CA ASN A 192 -4.09 11.73 -8.82
C ASN A 192 -3.57 11.37 -7.43
N THR A 193 -4.45 11.12 -6.47
CA THR A 193 -4.07 10.63 -5.14
C THR A 193 -4.77 9.32 -4.83
N LEU A 194 -4.06 8.43 -4.12
CA LEU A 194 -4.56 7.14 -3.66
C LEU A 194 -4.31 7.03 -2.15
N SER A 195 -5.37 7.09 -1.36
CA SER A 195 -5.33 7.10 0.10
C SER A 195 -6.08 5.92 0.73
N SER A 196 -5.78 5.66 2.01
CA SER A 196 -6.67 4.89 2.87
C SER A 196 -7.89 5.69 3.28
N LYS A 197 -9.00 5.01 3.57
CA LYS A 197 -10.26 5.64 4.00
C LYS A 197 -10.15 6.49 5.28
N ASN A 198 -9.28 6.09 6.21
CA ASN A 198 -9.09 6.82 7.47
C ASN A 198 -7.69 7.44 7.48
N ILE A 199 -7.61 8.71 7.88
CA ILE A 199 -6.36 9.39 8.19
C ILE A 199 -5.79 8.78 9.48
N ASN A 200 -4.46 8.65 9.57
CA ASN A 200 -3.80 8.01 10.72
C ASN A 200 -4.32 6.59 11.02
N SER A 201 -4.66 5.83 9.98
CA SER A 201 -4.63 4.36 10.06
C SER A 201 -3.22 3.87 10.44
N GLU A 202 -3.02 2.56 10.61
CA GLU A 202 -1.75 1.97 11.09
C GLU A 202 -0.49 2.49 10.35
N LEU A 203 -0.65 3.01 9.12
CA LEU A 203 0.37 3.73 8.36
C LEU A 203 -0.19 5.06 7.79
N PRO A 204 0.33 6.23 8.19
CA PRO A 204 -0.15 7.55 7.75
C PRO A 204 0.39 7.96 6.37
N ILE A 205 0.34 7.04 5.41
CA ILE A 205 0.84 7.23 4.03
C ILE A 205 -0.31 7.43 3.05
N PHE A 206 -0.10 8.21 2.00
CA PHE A 206 -0.87 8.14 0.76
C PHE A 206 0.04 8.28 -0.44
N PHE A 207 -0.47 7.95 -1.63
CA PHE A 207 0.31 7.99 -2.86
C PHE A 207 -0.19 9.11 -3.76
N ILE A 208 0.72 9.76 -4.46
CA ILE A 208 0.43 10.85 -5.41
C ILE A 208 1.12 10.60 -6.74
N GLN A 209 0.44 10.93 -7.83
CA GLN A 209 1.00 10.97 -9.19
C GLN A 209 0.60 12.29 -9.83
N TYR A 210 1.58 13.08 -10.28
CA TYR A 210 1.31 14.30 -11.04
C TYR A 210 1.03 13.96 -12.51
N ASN A 211 0.02 14.61 -13.08
CA ASN A 211 -0.39 14.42 -14.48
C ASN A 211 0.44 15.26 -15.46
N SER A 212 1.20 16.23 -14.95
CA SER A 212 2.13 17.07 -15.69
C SER A 212 3.37 17.34 -14.85
N GLU A 213 4.51 17.58 -15.49
CA GLU A 213 5.71 18.06 -14.80
C GLU A 213 5.39 19.36 -14.06
N ASN A 214 5.61 19.38 -12.74
CA ASN A 214 5.49 20.59 -11.95
C ASN A 214 6.81 21.37 -12.06
N ASN A 215 6.82 22.42 -12.87
CA ASN A 215 8.03 23.18 -13.23
C ASN A 215 8.44 24.26 -12.21
N ASN A 216 8.08 24.11 -10.93
CA ASN A 216 8.38 25.07 -9.88
C ASN A 216 9.10 24.38 -8.72
N VAL A 217 10.10 24.89 -8.00
CA VAL A 217 11.12 25.95 -8.13
C VAL A 217 12.30 25.44 -7.29
N LEU A 218 13.55 25.68 -7.73
CA LEU A 218 14.71 25.52 -6.84
C LEU A 218 14.63 26.54 -5.70
N THR A 219 14.13 26.12 -4.53
CA THR A 219 14.07 26.99 -3.35
C THR A 219 15.35 26.85 -2.54
N ASN A 220 16.09 27.95 -2.40
CA ASN A 220 17.27 28.03 -1.55
C ASN A 220 16.89 28.63 -0.19
N HIS A 221 16.92 27.82 0.86
CA HIS A 221 16.68 28.28 2.23
C HIS A 221 17.93 28.95 2.84
N LYS A 222 17.72 29.91 3.75
CA LYS A 222 18.83 30.58 4.46
C LYS A 222 19.60 29.60 5.35
N ASN A 223 18.90 28.61 5.90
CA ASN A 223 19.47 27.54 6.72
C ASN A 223 20.15 26.41 5.92
N LYS A 224 20.23 26.54 4.58
CA LYS A 224 20.82 25.54 3.68
C LYS A 224 20.20 24.14 3.76
N ALA A 225 18.94 24.05 4.17
CA ALA A 225 18.19 22.80 4.05
C ALA A 225 17.98 22.44 2.57
N LYS A 226 18.14 21.15 2.26
CA LYS A 226 18.14 20.64 0.88
C LYS A 226 16.93 19.77 0.58
N ARG A 227 16.54 18.89 1.52
CA ARG A 227 15.43 17.94 1.34
C ARG A 227 14.97 17.31 2.63
N ILE A 228 13.77 16.72 2.60
CA ILE A 228 13.36 15.72 3.58
C ILE A 228 14.00 14.39 3.22
N SER A 229 14.74 13.80 4.16
CA SER A 229 15.48 12.55 3.97
C SER A 229 14.86 11.37 4.72
N ALA A 230 14.13 11.64 5.80
CA ALA A 230 13.40 10.61 6.54
C ALA A 230 12.10 11.15 7.15
N ILE A 231 11.13 10.25 7.31
CA ILE A 231 9.90 10.46 8.08
C ILE A 231 9.90 9.56 9.32
N TRP A 232 9.48 10.07 10.47
CA TRP A 232 9.42 9.31 11.72
C TRP A 232 7.97 8.93 12.00
N ILE A 233 7.71 7.64 12.16
CA ILE A 233 6.37 7.09 12.39
C ILE A 233 6.35 6.42 13.75
N SER A 234 5.46 6.87 14.63
CA SER A 234 5.13 6.20 15.88
C SER A 234 4.07 5.12 15.64
N THR A 235 4.26 3.93 16.21
CA THR A 235 3.32 2.80 16.10
C THR A 235 3.22 2.00 17.39
N LYS A 236 2.01 1.47 17.68
CA LYS A 236 1.77 0.52 18.79
C LYS A 236 2.22 -0.90 18.48
N ASP A 237 2.21 -1.30 17.22
CA ASP A 237 2.64 -2.62 16.77
C ASP A 237 3.81 -2.51 15.80
N ILE A 238 4.99 -2.27 16.37
CA ILE A 238 6.22 -2.11 15.58
C ILE A 238 6.53 -3.34 14.71
N LYS A 239 6.09 -4.55 15.13
CA LYS A 239 6.34 -5.78 14.36
C LYS A 239 5.44 -5.84 13.13
N GLN A 240 4.15 -5.58 13.29
CA GLN A 240 3.20 -5.56 12.18
C GLN A 240 3.54 -4.43 11.21
N THR A 241 3.76 -3.20 11.70
CA THR A 241 4.12 -2.07 10.83
C THR A 241 5.46 -2.30 10.11
N ALA A 242 6.46 -2.89 10.77
CA ALA A 242 7.72 -3.28 10.12
C ALA A 242 7.51 -4.28 8.97
N LYS A 243 6.67 -5.31 9.18
CA LYS A 243 6.32 -6.29 8.15
C LYS A 243 5.63 -5.62 6.96
N GLU A 244 4.76 -4.66 7.21
CA GLU A 244 4.07 -3.92 6.15
C GLU A 244 5.02 -3.04 5.34
N LEU A 245 5.94 -2.33 5.98
CA LEU A 245 6.97 -1.55 5.29
C LEU A 245 7.85 -2.43 4.39
N VAL A 246 8.23 -3.63 4.85
CA VAL A 246 8.98 -4.59 4.02
C VAL A 246 8.15 -5.04 2.81
N ASN A 247 6.88 -5.38 3.03
CA ASN A 247 5.97 -5.76 1.93
C ASN A 247 5.73 -4.62 0.94
N PHE A 248 5.83 -3.37 1.39
CA PHE A 248 5.78 -2.20 0.52
C PHE A 248 7.10 -1.96 -0.24
N GLY A 249 8.20 -2.63 0.07
CA GLY A 249 9.46 -2.42 -0.66
C GLY A 249 10.50 -1.57 0.06
N PHE A 250 10.34 -1.37 1.36
CA PHE A 250 11.41 -0.82 2.19
C PHE A 250 12.33 -1.93 2.74
N ASP A 251 13.64 -1.72 2.70
CA ASP A 251 14.60 -2.59 3.36
C ASP A 251 14.82 -2.11 4.79
N ALA A 252 14.78 -3.03 5.76
CA ALA A 252 15.27 -2.75 7.09
C ALA A 252 16.80 -2.58 7.05
N ILE A 253 17.31 -1.50 7.65
CA ILE A 253 18.75 -1.23 7.69
C ILE A 253 19.32 -1.75 9.00
N ASP A 254 19.02 -1.07 10.09
CA ASP A 254 19.63 -1.28 11.41
C ASP A 254 18.74 -0.71 12.52
N ASN A 255 19.05 -1.08 13.76
CA ASN A 255 18.52 -0.40 14.94
C ASN A 255 19.09 1.02 15.00
N TYR A 256 18.21 1.99 15.23
CA TYR A 256 18.58 3.40 15.34
C TYR A 256 18.34 3.89 16.76
N LYS A 257 18.98 4.99 17.14
CA LYS A 257 18.77 5.62 18.45
C LYS A 257 18.37 7.06 18.24
N ILE A 258 17.12 7.38 18.61
CA ILE A 258 16.65 8.74 18.76
C ILE A 258 16.82 9.11 20.24
N PRO A 259 17.39 10.28 20.58
CA PRO A 259 17.38 10.77 21.95
C PRO A 259 15.98 10.71 22.54
N GLU A 260 15.86 10.27 23.80
CA GLU A 260 14.61 10.32 24.56
C GLU A 260 13.47 9.41 24.05
N ALA A 261 13.62 8.76 22.89
CA ALA A 261 12.75 7.67 22.51
C ALA A 261 12.98 6.48 23.44
N THR A 262 11.95 6.10 24.20
CA THR A 262 12.00 5.00 25.17
C THR A 262 11.70 3.65 24.54
N GLY A 263 11.03 3.62 23.39
CA GLY A 263 10.66 2.40 22.67
C GLY A 263 11.74 1.90 21.71
N LYS A 264 11.50 0.73 21.12
CA LYS A 264 12.30 0.20 20.02
C LYS A 264 12.24 1.13 18.81
N VAL A 265 13.38 1.33 18.14
CA VAL A 265 13.45 2.12 16.90
C VAL A 265 14.10 1.30 15.79
N ILE A 266 13.46 1.24 14.62
CA ILE A 266 13.92 0.50 13.44
C ILE A 266 13.95 1.45 12.25
N ARG A 267 15.06 1.46 11.49
CA ARG A 267 15.18 2.21 10.24
C ARG A 267 14.86 1.36 9.02
N PHE A 268 14.14 1.97 8.11
CA PHE A 268 13.75 1.43 6.81
C PHE A 268 14.19 2.39 5.71
N LYS A 269 14.55 1.89 4.54
CA LYS A 269 14.80 2.71 3.36
C LYS A 269 14.24 2.10 2.10
N ASN A 270 13.82 2.95 1.16
CA ASN A 270 13.73 2.58 -0.24
C ASN A 270 14.95 3.16 -0.99
N ASN A 271 14.88 3.30 -2.31
CA ASN A 271 15.99 3.84 -3.09
C ASN A 271 16.22 5.35 -2.88
N ASN A 272 15.23 6.09 -2.36
CA ASN A 272 15.23 7.55 -2.38
C ASN A 272 15.13 8.21 -0.99
N PHE A 273 14.47 7.58 -0.02
CA PHE A 273 14.26 8.13 1.33
C PHE A 273 14.14 7.05 2.41
N GLU A 274 14.09 7.48 3.68
CA GLU A 274 14.00 6.61 4.84
C GLU A 274 12.69 6.77 5.65
N ILE A 275 12.31 5.70 6.34
CA ILE A 275 11.27 5.70 7.37
C ILE A 275 11.92 5.27 8.68
N ILE A 276 11.76 6.07 9.74
CA ILE A 276 12.18 5.72 11.09
C ILE A 276 10.95 5.30 11.88
N LEU A 277 10.86 4.02 12.20
CA LEU A 277 9.73 3.45 12.92
C LEU A 277 10.03 3.40 14.41
N ILE A 278 9.16 3.99 15.23
CA ILE A 278 9.31 4.17 16.68
C ILE A 278 8.16 3.45 17.38
N GLU A 279 8.48 2.54 18.30
CA GLU A 279 7.50 1.91 19.17
C GLU A 279 6.96 2.95 20.18
N SER A 280 5.64 3.12 20.21
CA SER A 280 4.95 4.15 20.98
C SER A 280 3.50 3.73 21.25
N ASP A 281 2.83 4.37 22.20
CA ASP A 281 1.38 4.19 22.42
C ASP A 281 0.51 5.01 21.45
N LYS A 282 1.11 5.57 20.40
CA LYS A 282 0.45 6.41 19.39
C LYS A 282 0.66 5.87 17.97
N TYR A 283 -0.28 6.21 17.09
CA TYR A 283 -0.16 6.09 15.63
C TYR A 283 -0.16 7.50 15.05
N GLU A 284 1.02 8.01 14.69
CA GLU A 284 1.18 9.36 14.15
C GLU A 284 2.55 9.52 13.47
N ILE A 285 2.68 10.56 12.64
CA ILE A 285 3.98 11.07 12.24
C ILE A 285 4.55 11.84 13.44
N SER A 286 5.66 11.36 13.98
CA SER A 286 6.29 11.97 15.15
C SER A 286 7.39 12.97 14.78
N GLY A 287 7.92 12.93 13.57
CA GLY A 287 9.02 13.80 13.18
C GLY A 287 9.48 13.64 11.74
N ILE A 288 10.43 14.47 11.35
CA ILE A 288 11.14 14.39 10.06
C ILE A 288 12.63 14.66 10.23
N THR A 289 13.42 14.08 9.32
CA THR A 289 14.85 14.38 9.17
C THR A 289 15.08 15.19 7.90
N ILE A 290 15.66 16.37 8.05
CA ILE A 290 15.96 17.31 6.97
C ILE A 290 17.46 17.32 6.73
N LEU A 291 17.88 17.01 5.51
CA LEU A 291 19.27 17.09 5.08
C LEU A 291 19.66 18.56 4.90
N VAL A 292 20.73 19.00 5.55
CA VAL A 292 21.30 20.35 5.42
C VAL A 292 22.70 20.30 4.85
N GLU A 293 23.11 21.39 4.20
CA GLU A 293 24.49 21.53 3.70
C GLU A 293 25.52 21.78 4.80
N ASP A 294 25.17 22.61 5.78
CA ASP A 294 26.05 23.04 6.85
C ASP A 294 25.27 23.09 8.18
N ILE A 295 25.57 22.16 9.08
CA ILE A 295 24.88 22.06 10.36
C ILE A 295 25.15 23.28 11.25
N LYS A 296 26.28 24.00 11.07
CA LYS A 296 26.62 25.18 11.88
C LYS A 296 25.67 26.33 11.60
N ILE A 297 25.18 26.47 10.36
CA ILE A 297 24.24 27.54 10.00
C ILE A 297 22.94 27.35 10.77
N ILE A 298 22.34 26.15 10.73
CA ILE A 298 21.08 25.90 11.45
C ILE A 298 21.27 26.01 12.98
N LYS A 299 22.40 25.54 13.53
CA LYS A 299 22.73 25.72 14.95
C LYS A 299 22.72 27.21 15.35
N ASN A 300 23.37 28.05 14.56
CA ASN A 300 23.43 29.48 14.81
C ASN A 300 22.05 30.12 14.67
N THR A 301 21.28 29.75 13.65
CA THR A 301 19.90 30.22 13.43
C THR A 301 18.99 29.87 14.61
N VAL A 302 19.03 28.64 15.12
CA VAL A 302 18.22 28.22 16.28
C VAL A 302 18.60 29.04 17.51
N LYS A 303 19.89 29.18 17.81
CA LYS A 303 20.35 29.96 18.96
C LYS A 303 19.97 31.44 18.87
N SER A 304 20.16 32.06 17.71
CA SER A 304 19.92 33.50 17.54
C SER A 304 18.44 33.85 17.49
N ASN A 305 17.61 33.01 16.83
CA ASN A 305 16.23 33.39 16.51
C ASN A 305 15.22 32.77 17.46
N LEU A 306 15.51 31.61 18.06
CA LEU A 306 14.58 30.91 18.95
C LEU A 306 14.99 31.00 20.42
N SER A 307 16.22 31.41 20.73
CA SER A 307 16.74 31.50 22.11
C SER A 307 16.51 30.20 22.91
N THR A 308 16.71 29.06 22.25
CA THR A 308 16.45 27.74 22.82
C THR A 308 17.60 26.77 22.50
N ASP A 309 17.73 25.74 23.33
CA ASP A 309 18.69 24.68 23.13
C ASP A 309 18.15 23.60 22.18
N PHE A 310 19.07 22.83 21.62
CA PHE A 310 18.78 21.66 20.79
C PHE A 310 19.60 20.47 21.28
N ILE A 311 19.15 19.27 20.96
CA ILE A 311 19.94 18.07 21.23
C ILE A 311 20.94 17.89 20.10
N GLU A 312 22.22 17.92 20.42
CA GLU A 312 23.29 17.65 19.47
C GLU A 312 23.70 16.18 19.51
N GLN A 313 23.88 15.56 18.34
CA GLN A 313 24.45 14.22 18.22
C GLN A 313 25.49 14.15 17.12
N ASN A 314 26.51 13.33 17.36
CA ASN A 314 27.45 12.86 16.34
C ASN A 314 27.30 11.34 16.22
N ARG A 315 27.01 10.87 15.01
CA ARG A 315 26.79 9.46 14.68
C ARG A 315 27.82 9.02 13.63
N GLY A 316 29.10 9.20 13.92
CA GLY A 316 30.19 8.89 13.00
C GLY A 316 30.35 10.00 11.95
N LYS A 317 30.09 9.69 10.68
CA LYS A 317 30.13 10.69 9.58
C LYS A 317 28.90 11.61 9.54
N VAL A 318 28.06 11.57 10.56
CA VAL A 318 26.80 12.29 10.58
C VAL A 318 26.78 13.22 11.79
N ASN A 319 26.60 14.51 11.55
CA ASN A 319 26.26 15.48 12.59
C ASN A 319 24.78 15.78 12.50
N CYS A 320 24.08 15.82 13.63
CA CYS A 320 22.72 16.30 13.65
C CYS A 320 22.39 17.14 14.87
N ILE A 321 21.39 17.99 14.71
CA ILE A 321 20.68 18.62 15.83
C ILE A 321 19.21 18.25 15.76
N ILE A 322 18.59 18.12 16.92
CA ILE A 322 17.19 17.72 17.06
C ILE A 322 16.45 18.76 17.87
N LEU A 323 15.34 19.25 17.31
CA LEU A 323 14.38 20.14 17.96
C LEU A 323 13.17 19.33 18.42
N LYS A 324 12.80 19.52 19.69
CA LYS A 324 11.67 18.82 20.29
C LYS A 324 10.32 19.44 19.90
N PRO A 325 9.22 18.68 19.98
CA PRO A 325 7.84 19.19 19.82
C PRO A 325 7.54 20.45 20.63
N GLU A 326 8.11 20.61 21.83
CA GLU A 326 7.89 21.79 22.66
C GLU A 326 8.46 23.07 22.04
N ILE A 327 9.50 22.93 21.21
CA ILE A 327 10.14 24.03 20.46
C ILE A 327 9.39 24.25 19.15
N THR A 328 9.15 23.17 18.41
CA THR A 328 8.55 23.21 17.06
C THR A 328 7.03 23.43 17.09
N LYS A 329 6.43 23.35 18.29
CA LYS A 329 4.99 23.39 18.55
C LYS A 329 4.20 22.34 17.76
N SER A 330 4.85 21.26 17.33
CA SER A 330 4.26 20.23 16.48
C SER A 330 4.99 18.88 16.62
N ILE A 331 5.83 18.54 15.65
CA ILE A 331 6.56 17.27 15.55
C ILE A 331 8.07 17.48 15.80
N TRP A 332 8.82 16.41 15.99
CA TRP A 332 10.28 16.47 16.06
C TRP A 332 10.87 16.92 14.71
N LEU A 333 11.87 17.81 14.76
CA LEU A 333 12.66 18.18 13.58
C LEU A 333 14.11 17.80 13.81
N GLU A 334 14.65 16.89 13.01
CA GLU A 334 16.08 16.60 12.95
C GLU A 334 16.69 17.31 11.74
N PHE A 335 17.78 18.03 11.95
CA PHE A 335 18.63 18.56 10.89
C PHE A 335 19.91 17.74 10.84
N LEU A 336 20.25 17.23 9.67
CA LEU A 336 21.32 16.26 9.49
C LEU A 336 22.30 16.72 8.41
N GLU A 337 23.59 16.66 8.72
CA GLU A 337 24.70 16.88 7.80
C GLU A 337 25.53 15.60 7.69
N ILE A 338 25.84 15.19 6.46
CA ILE A 338 26.72 14.07 6.17
C ILE A 338 28.10 14.63 5.85
N GLN A 339 29.11 14.25 6.62
CA GLN A 339 30.50 14.60 6.40
C GLN A 339 31.09 13.73 5.30
N ASN A 340 31.74 14.36 4.33
CA ASN A 340 32.44 13.66 3.24
C ASN A 340 33.67 12.91 3.76
#